data_AF-A0A7I8E9W9-F1
#
_entry.id   AF-A0A7I8E9W9-F1
#
_cell.length_a   1.000
_cell.length_b   1.000
_cell.length_c   1.000
_cell.angle_alpha   90.00
_cell.angle_beta   90.00
_cell.angle_gamma   90.00
#
_symmetry.space_group_name_H-M   'P 1'
#
loop_
_entity.id
_entity.type
_entity.pdbx_description
1 polymer ?
#
loop_
_entity_poly.entity_id
_entity_poly.type
_entity_poly.pdbx_seq_one_letter_code
_entity_poly.pdbx_strand_id
1 'polypeptide(L)' 'MKKALLLIAALASAWLAGCASVDTAEFGPNGKPVHHIETGNAAKTYDEAHDLCPKGYGLIGNPHETDDVYAITIECK' A
#
# COMPACT_ATOMS: atom_id res chain seq x y z
N MET A 1 -16.10 -16.11 51.69
CA MET A 1 -16.62 -15.61 50.40
C MET A 1 -15.98 -14.26 50.09
N LYS A 2 -14.79 -14.19 49.46
CA LYS A 2 -14.11 -12.90 49.15
C LYS A 2 -12.81 -13.08 48.31
N LYS A 3 -12.79 -13.95 47.30
CA LYS A 3 -11.58 -14.12 46.45
C LYS A 3 -11.86 -14.35 44.96
N ALA A 4 -13.12 -14.36 44.51
CA ALA A 4 -13.47 -14.76 43.15
C ALA A 4 -13.72 -13.60 42.16
N LEU A 5 -13.44 -12.35 42.54
CA LEU A 5 -13.85 -11.18 41.75
C LEU A 5 -12.72 -10.48 40.99
N LEU A 6 -11.46 -10.88 41.19
CA LEU A 6 -10.30 -10.18 40.59
C LEU A 6 -9.77 -10.83 39.30
N LEU A 7 -10.22 -12.04 38.94
CA LEU A 7 -9.69 -12.78 37.80
C LEU A 7 -10.41 -12.50 36.46
N ILE A 8 -11.54 -11.79 36.48
CA ILE A 8 -12.32 -11.52 35.26
C ILE A 8 -11.86 -10.23 34.55
N ALA A 9 -11.16 -9.33 35.25
CA ALA A 9 -10.68 -8.08 34.67
C ALA A 9 -9.49 -8.24 33.69
N ALA A 10 -8.82 -9.39 33.68
CA ALA A 10 -7.67 -9.65 32.81
C ALA A 10 -8.05 -10.11 31.38
N LEU A 11 -9.32 -10.43 31.12
CA LEU A 11 -9.81 -10.81 29.78
C LEU A 11 -10.17 -9.60 28.89
N ALA A 12 -10.01 -8.37 29.39
CA ALA A 12 -10.43 -7.15 28.70
C ALA A 12 -9.38 -6.54 27.74
N SER A 13 -8.24 -7.18 27.50
CA SER A 13 -7.10 -6.52 26.83
C SER A 13 -6.63 -7.18 25.53
N ALA A 14 -7.28 -8.23 25.06
CA ALA A 14 -6.84 -8.98 23.86
C ALA A 14 -7.54 -8.56 22.54
N TRP A 15 -8.36 -7.51 22.57
CA TRP A 15 -9.00 -6.94 21.38
C TRP A 15 -8.32 -5.66 20.87
N LEU A 16 -7.04 -5.48 21.19
CA LEU A 16 -6.11 -4.75 20.31
C LEU A 16 -5.62 -5.73 19.24
N ALA A 17 -6.55 -6.44 18.59
CA ALA A 17 -6.26 -7.07 17.32
C ALA A 17 -5.99 -5.89 16.38
N GLY A 18 -4.72 -5.68 16.08
CA GLY A 18 -4.27 -4.64 15.20
C GLY A 18 -5.09 -4.74 13.92
N CYS A 19 -5.93 -3.74 13.69
CA CYS A 19 -6.08 -3.21 12.36
C CYS A 19 -4.69 -2.67 11.99
N ALA A 20 -3.74 -3.57 11.70
CA ALA A 20 -2.70 -3.26 10.75
C ALA A 20 -3.50 -2.79 9.55
N SER A 21 -3.49 -1.48 9.32
CA SER A 21 -4.11 -0.85 8.17
C SER A 21 -3.73 -1.72 6.99
N VAL A 22 -4.69 -2.51 6.52
CA VAL A 22 -4.57 -3.17 5.24
C VAL A 22 -4.59 -1.96 4.32
N ASP A 23 -3.39 -1.47 3.97
CA ASP A 23 -3.20 -0.71 2.75
C ASP A 23 -4.00 -1.50 1.73
N THR A 24 -5.15 -0.95 1.36
CA THR A 24 -6.04 -1.55 0.40
C THR A 24 -5.20 -1.61 -0.85
N ALA A 25 -4.55 -2.74 -1.09
CA ALA A 25 -3.74 -2.94 -2.28
C ALA A 25 -4.69 -2.65 -3.43
N GLU A 26 -4.43 -1.55 -4.12
CA GLU A 26 -5.18 -1.23 -5.31
C GLU A 26 -4.82 -2.32 -6.32
N PHE A 27 -5.81 -3.10 -6.72
CA PHE A 27 -5.63 -4.15 -7.71
C PHE A 27 -5.96 -3.57 -9.07
N GLY A 28 -5.06 -3.78 -10.01
CA GLY A 28 -5.21 -3.28 -11.36
C GLY A 28 -6.19 -4.14 -12.16
N PRO A 29 -6.41 -3.80 -13.45
CA PRO A 29 -7.37 -4.50 -14.30
C PRO A 29 -7.06 -5.99 -14.46
N ASN A 30 -5.82 -6.43 -14.19
CA ASN A 30 -5.43 -7.84 -14.25
C ASN A 30 -5.39 -8.52 -12.87
N GLY A 31 -5.90 -7.85 -11.82
CA GLY A 31 -5.92 -8.38 -10.45
C GLY A 31 -4.54 -8.43 -9.79
N LYS A 32 -3.58 -7.66 -10.31
CA LYS A 32 -2.21 -7.59 -9.78
C LYS A 32 -2.02 -6.30 -8.96
N PRO A 33 -1.02 -6.25 -8.06
CA PRO A 33 -0.74 -5.05 -7.27
C PRO A 33 -0.42 -3.84 -8.15
N VAL A 34 -0.98 -2.70 -7.77
CA VAL A 34 -0.78 -1.41 -8.42
C VAL A 34 0.02 -0.48 -7.52
N HIS A 35 0.89 0.31 -8.14
CA HIS A 35 1.63 1.37 -7.48
C HIS A 35 1.39 2.70 -8.18
N HIS A 36 1.02 3.72 -7.41
CA HIS A 36 1.09 5.12 -7.84
C HIS A 36 2.47 5.65 -7.49
N ILE A 37 3.16 6.22 -8.47
CA ILE A 37 4.51 6.76 -8.33
C ILE A 37 4.46 8.20 -8.78
N GLU A 38 4.79 9.11 -7.88
CA GLU A 38 4.83 10.55 -8.15
C GLU A 38 6.22 11.06 -7.76
N THR A 39 6.98 11.52 -8.75
CA THR A 39 8.32 12.10 -8.49
C THR A 39 8.45 13.44 -9.21
N GLY A 40 9.57 14.13 -9.02
CA GLY A 40 9.81 15.41 -9.70
C GLY A 40 10.20 15.31 -11.17
N ASN A 41 10.38 14.11 -11.75
CA ASN A 41 10.65 13.94 -13.19
C ASN A 41 10.43 12.51 -13.68
N ALA A 42 10.22 12.36 -14.98
CA ALA A 42 9.95 11.06 -15.60
C ALA A 42 11.04 10.00 -15.35
N ALA A 43 12.32 10.37 -15.38
CA ALA A 43 13.42 9.41 -15.21
C ALA A 43 13.35 8.71 -13.84
N LYS A 44 13.23 9.51 -12.76
CA LYS A 44 13.07 8.98 -11.40
C LYS A 44 11.81 8.14 -11.26
N THR A 45 10.71 8.57 -11.85
CA THR A 45 9.45 7.83 -11.78
C THR A 45 9.57 6.45 -12.44
N TYR A 46 10.25 6.35 -13.60
CA TYR A 46 10.47 5.07 -14.27
C TYR A 46 11.54 4.19 -13.60
N ASP A 47 12.55 4.77 -12.96
CA ASP A 47 13.52 4.05 -12.14
C ASP A 47 12.82 3.42 -10.92
N GLU A 48 12.00 4.19 -10.20
CA GLU A 48 11.22 3.69 -9.06
C GLU A 48 10.22 2.61 -9.49
N ALA A 49 9.62 2.74 -10.67
CA ALA A 49 8.76 1.71 -11.25
C ALA A 49 9.51 0.39 -11.51
N HIS A 50 10.77 0.47 -11.94
CA HIS A 50 11.61 -0.71 -12.15
C HIS A 50 12.01 -1.36 -10.82
N ASP A 51 12.34 -0.55 -9.82
CA ASP A 51 12.69 -1.04 -8.48
C ASP A 51 11.51 -1.74 -7.80
N LEU A 52 10.29 -1.20 -7.94
CA LEU A 52 9.06 -1.81 -7.42
C LEU A 52 8.67 -3.08 -8.19
N CYS A 53 8.81 -3.06 -9.52
CA CYS A 53 8.41 -4.17 -10.39
C CYS A 53 9.60 -4.64 -11.27
N PRO A 54 10.61 -5.34 -10.72
CA PRO A 54 11.83 -5.71 -11.45
C PRO A 54 11.60 -6.74 -12.57
N LYS A 55 10.46 -7.45 -12.53
CA LYS A 55 10.02 -8.36 -13.60
C LYS A 55 9.29 -7.64 -14.75
N GLY A 56 9.18 -6.32 -14.65
CA GLY A 56 8.44 -5.46 -15.55
C GLY A 56 7.06 -5.08 -15.02
N TYR A 57 6.51 -4.02 -15.60
CA TYR A 57 5.21 -3.46 -15.26
C TYR A 57 4.43 -3.08 -16.52
N GLY A 58 3.12 -2.86 -16.37
CA GLY A 58 2.28 -2.18 -17.34
C GLY A 58 1.81 -0.83 -16.78
N LEU A 59 1.68 0.19 -17.62
CA LEU A 59 1.09 1.47 -17.20
C LEU A 59 -0.45 1.33 -17.17
N ILE A 60 -1.06 1.80 -16.09
CA ILE A 60 -2.51 1.91 -15.96
C ILE A 60 -2.88 3.38 -16.18
N GLY A 61 -3.69 3.63 -17.21
CA GLY A 61 -4.10 4.99 -17.55
C GLY A 61 -2.97 5.80 -18.19
N ASN A 62 -3.12 7.13 -18.17
CA ASN A 62 -2.17 8.06 -18.77
C ASN A 62 -1.26 8.66 -17.69
N PRO A 63 0.05 8.79 -17.95
CA PRO A 63 0.94 9.61 -17.12
C PRO A 63 0.39 11.03 -16.96
N HIS A 64 0.56 11.58 -15.77
CA HIS A 64 0.21 12.96 -15.45
C HIS A 64 1.47 13.75 -15.16
N GLU A 65 1.66 14.85 -15.88
CA GLU A 65 2.85 15.70 -15.76
C GLU A 65 2.43 17.15 -15.50
N THR A 66 3.05 17.75 -14.49
CA THR A 66 2.98 19.18 -14.15
C THR A 66 4.39 19.75 -14.12
N ASP A 67 4.53 21.06 -13.91
CA ASP A 67 5.84 21.72 -13.85
C ASP A 67 6.78 21.15 -12.76
N ASP A 68 6.22 20.53 -11.71
CA ASP A 68 6.96 20.06 -10.54
C ASP A 68 6.88 18.53 -10.33
N VAL A 69 5.95 17.83 -10.99
CA VAL A 69 5.65 16.42 -10.71
C VAL A 69 5.39 15.64 -12.00
N TYR A 70 5.95 14.43 -12.06
CA TYR A 70 5.64 13.39 -13.02
C TYR A 70 5.09 12.16 -12.28
N ALA A 71 3.82 11.88 -12.53
CA ALA A 71 3.05 10.83 -11.88
C ALA A 71 2.65 9.73 -12.88
N ILE A 72 2.84 8.47 -12.49
CA ILE A 72 2.35 7.30 -13.23
C ILE A 72 1.70 6.31 -12.27
N THR A 73 0.84 5.48 -12.84
CA THR A 73 0.26 4.32 -12.18
C THR A 73 0.74 3.08 -12.90
N ILE A 74 1.32 2.13 -12.16
CA ILE A 74 1.84 0.89 -12.73
C ILE A 74 1.19 -0.34 -12.10
N GLU A 75 1.01 -1.37 -12.90
CA GLU A 75 0.68 -2.72 -12.46
C GLU A 75 1.91 -3.61 -12.63
N CYS A 76 2.41 -4.25 -11.58
CA CYS A 76 3.51 -5.21 -11.73
C CYS A 76 3.06 -6.43 -12.56
N LYS A 77 3.97 -7.02 -13.36
CA LYS A 77 3.72 -8.26 -14.12
C LYS A 77 3.85 -9.52 -13.29
#